data_AF-A0A7J7KH29-F1
#
_entry.id   AF-A0A7J7KH29-F1
#
_cell.length_a   1.000
_cell.length_b   1.000
_cell.length_c   1.000
_cell.angle_alpha   90.00
_cell.angle_beta   90.00
_cell.angle_gamma   90.00
#
_symmetry.space_group_name_H-M   'P 1'
#
loop_
_entity.id
_entity.type
_entity.pdbx_description
1 polymer ?
#
loop_
_entity_poly.entity_id
_entity_poly.type
_entity_poly.pdbx_seq_one_letter_code
_entity_poly.pdbx_strand_id
1 'polypeptide(L)'
;MRRRKYYTMLDPLEEKFGAFVTSCIYLSSLFGDILWSASILAALGTSLHIIVGLSVTLAVIVSAAVAVIYTLIGQMISVAYTDIIELIFLTVGLAVVTPYVLTNEDVQKGISDSVSQSGNTTDYIPWLGTIETYKCAFWTDLAIAMVSV
;
A
#
# COMPACT_ATOMS: atom_id res chain seq x y z
N MET A 1 -5.93 13.80 -24.20
CA MET A 1 -4.52 13.39 -24.41
C MET A 1 -4.18 13.12 -25.88
N ARG A 2 -4.81 12.15 -26.56
CA ARG A 2 -4.46 11.77 -27.95
C ARG A 2 -4.52 12.89 -29.01
N ARG A 3 -5.50 13.79 -28.95
CA ARG A 3 -5.67 14.90 -29.92
C ARG A 3 -4.65 16.04 -29.77
N ARG A 4 -4.06 16.19 -28.58
CA ARG A 4 -3.09 17.26 -28.26
C ARG A 4 -1.66 16.75 -28.08
N LYS A 5 -1.39 15.46 -28.37
CA LYS A 5 -0.08 14.80 -28.24
C LYS A 5 0.58 15.00 -26.86
N TYR A 6 -0.21 14.99 -25.79
CA TYR A 6 0.35 14.95 -24.44
C TYR A 6 0.95 13.57 -24.17
N TYR A 7 2.19 13.56 -23.70
CA TYR A 7 2.97 12.37 -23.34
C TYR A 7 2.91 12.10 -21.83
N THR A 8 2.70 13.14 -21.02
CA THR A 8 2.61 13.00 -19.57
C THR A 8 1.27 13.53 -19.04
N MET A 9 0.87 13.10 -17.84
CA MET A 9 -0.30 13.66 -17.16
C MET A 9 -0.09 15.14 -16.76
N LEU A 10 1.14 15.64 -16.80
CA LEU A 10 1.49 17.02 -16.41
C LEU A 10 1.36 18.01 -17.57
N ASP A 11 1.45 17.57 -18.83
CA ASP A 11 1.40 18.48 -19.99
C ASP A 11 0.10 19.33 -20.07
N PRO A 12 -1.10 18.82 -19.73
CA PRO A 12 -2.31 19.64 -19.66
C PRO A 12 -2.32 20.63 -18.47
N LEU A 13 -1.59 20.31 -17.39
CA LEU A 13 -1.44 21.18 -16.22
C LEU A 13 -0.47 22.32 -16.51
N GLU A 14 0.59 22.03 -17.26
CA GLU A 14 1.53 23.04 -17.74
C GLU A 14 0.85 24.08 -18.63
N GLU A 15 0.00 23.66 -19.56
CA GLU A 15 -0.74 24.57 -20.44
C GLU A 15 -1.75 25.45 -19.69
N LYS A 16 -2.31 24.99 -18.57
CA LYS A 16 -3.31 25.74 -17.78
C LYS A 16 -2.73 26.62 -16.69
N PHE A 17 -1.67 26.17 -16.00
CA PHE A 17 -1.16 26.80 -14.78
C PHE A 17 0.27 27.32 -14.91
N GLY A 18 0.91 27.10 -16.06
CA GLY A 18 2.29 27.48 -16.33
C GLY A 18 3.32 26.50 -15.75
N ALA A 19 4.55 26.61 -16.24
CA ALA A 19 5.65 25.69 -15.93
C ALA A 19 6.06 25.70 -14.44
N PHE A 20 5.98 26.85 -13.76
CA PHE A 20 6.40 26.97 -12.36
C PHE A 20 5.50 26.17 -11.42
N VAL A 21 4.18 26.35 -11.53
CA VAL A 21 3.20 25.64 -10.68
C VAL A 21 3.24 24.14 -10.96
N THR A 22 3.35 23.75 -12.23
CA THR A 22 3.43 22.35 -12.65
C THR A 22 4.69 21.66 -12.11
N SER A 23 5.83 22.36 -12.06
CA SER A 23 7.07 21.85 -11.48
C SER A 23 6.97 21.64 -9.95
N CYS A 24 6.32 22.56 -9.23
CA CYS A 24 6.06 22.39 -7.79
C CYS A 24 5.17 21.17 -7.50
N ILE A 25 4.10 20.98 -8.29
CA ILE A 25 3.20 19.83 -8.17
C ILE A 25 3.93 18.52 -8.50
N TYR A 26 4.75 18.52 -9.56
CA TYR A 26 5.57 17.36 -9.92
C TYR A 26 6.52 16.97 -8.78
N LEU A 27 7.21 17.94 -8.18
CA LEU A 27 8.13 17.68 -7.09
C LEU A 27 7.41 17.05 -5.89
N SER A 28 6.23 17.55 -5.53
CA SER A 28 5.40 16.97 -4.47
C SER A 28 4.95 15.53 -4.81
N SER A 29 4.53 15.27 -6.05
CA SER A 29 4.18 13.92 -6.51
C SER A 29 5.36 12.96 -6.45
N LEU A 30 6.55 13.41 -6.88
CA LEU A 30 7.76 12.61 -6.88
C LEU A 30 8.15 12.15 -5.48
N PHE A 31 8.07 13.04 -4.48
CA PHE A 31 8.30 12.67 -3.09
C PHE A 31 7.29 11.63 -2.59
N GLY A 32 6.02 11.77 -2.97
CA GLY A 32 4.98 10.78 -2.66
C GLY A 32 5.32 9.40 -3.22
N ASP A 33 5.68 9.33 -4.51
CA ASP A 33 6.01 8.07 -5.18
C ASP A 33 7.28 7.41 -4.62
N ILE A 34 8.28 8.20 -4.23
CA ILE A 34 9.51 7.70 -3.58
C ILE A 34 9.20 7.11 -2.20
N LEU A 35 8.44 7.83 -1.36
CA LEU A 35 8.07 7.36 -0.03
C LEU A 35 7.18 6.11 -0.10
N TRP A 36 6.24 6.10 -1.04
CA TRP A 36 5.38 4.95 -1.30
C TRP A 36 6.21 3.72 -1.71
N SER A 37 7.10 3.88 -2.68
CA SER A 37 7.99 2.80 -3.14
C SER A 37 8.92 2.28 -2.04
N ALA A 38 9.44 3.18 -1.20
CA ALA A 38 10.28 2.80 -0.05
C ALA A 38 9.51 1.94 0.97
N SER A 39 8.24 2.24 1.22
CA SER A 39 7.41 1.46 2.14
C SER A 39 7.13 0.04 1.64
N ILE A 40 6.83 -0.12 0.35
CA ILE A 40 6.66 -1.44 -0.28
C ILE A 40 7.95 -2.25 -0.21
N LEU A 41 9.09 -1.61 -0.50
CA LEU A 41 10.38 -2.29 -0.47
C LEU A 41 10.79 -2.71 0.95
N ALA A 42 10.43 -1.91 1.96
CA ALA A 42 10.58 -2.28 3.36
C ALA A 42 9.70 -3.49 3.72
N ALA A 43 8.43 -3.52 3.29
CA ALA A 43 7.53 -4.64 3.52
C ALA A 43 7.98 -5.93 2.82
N LEU A 44 8.54 -5.82 1.60
CA LEU A 44 9.18 -6.95 0.92
C LEU A 44 10.42 -7.44 1.68
N GLY A 45 11.27 -6.51 2.14
CA GLY A 45 12.46 -6.85 2.91
C GLY A 45 12.16 -7.54 4.24
N THR A 46 11.10 -7.13 4.95
CA THR A 46 10.66 -7.82 6.18
C THR A 46 10.08 -9.20 5.89
N SER A 47 9.31 -9.34 4.81
CA SER A 47 8.80 -10.65 4.37
C SER A 47 9.94 -11.61 4.01
N LEU A 48 10.94 -11.12 3.28
CA LEU A 48 12.14 -11.90 2.92
C LEU A 48 12.98 -12.26 4.15
N HIS A 49 13.11 -11.35 5.13
CA HIS A 49 13.76 -11.62 6.42
C HIS A 49 13.13 -12.82 7.13
N ILE A 50 11.80 -12.89 7.18
CA ILE A 50 11.07 -13.99 7.84
C ILE A 50 11.32 -15.33 7.12
N ILE A 51 11.39 -15.33 5.79
CA ILE A 51 11.52 -16.55 4.99
C ILE A 51 12.97 -17.07 4.97
N VAL A 52 13.94 -16.19 4.77
CA VAL A 52 15.35 -16.57 4.51
C VAL A 52 16.24 -16.38 5.74
N GLY A 53 15.78 -15.64 6.75
CA GLY A 53 16.54 -15.37 7.98
C GLY A 53 17.67 -14.35 7.85
N LEU A 54 17.80 -13.64 6.70
CA LEU A 54 18.78 -12.56 6.52
C LEU A 54 18.38 -11.31 7.30
N SER A 55 19.33 -10.50 7.76
CA SER A 55 19.01 -9.23 8.41
C SER A 55 18.11 -8.33 7.53
N VAL A 56 17.16 -7.63 8.14
CA VAL A 56 16.18 -6.79 7.44
C VAL A 56 16.85 -5.80 6.50
N THR A 57 17.93 -5.14 6.95
CA THR A 57 18.67 -4.18 6.12
C THR A 57 19.26 -4.82 4.87
N LEU A 58 19.85 -6.01 4.98
CA LEU A 58 20.40 -6.72 3.82
C LEU A 58 19.28 -7.21 2.89
N ALA A 59 18.18 -7.70 3.43
CA ALA A 59 17.01 -8.13 2.67
C ALA A 59 16.42 -6.98 1.82
N VAL A 60 16.30 -5.78 2.40
CA VAL A 60 15.84 -4.59 1.68
C VAL A 60 16.81 -4.19 0.56
N ILE A 61 18.12 -4.13 0.84
CA ILE A 61 19.13 -3.74 -0.16
C ILE A 61 19.16 -4.72 -1.35
N VAL A 62 19.10 -6.02 -1.08
CA VAL A 62 19.10 -7.05 -2.13
C VAL A 62 17.83 -6.94 -2.97
N SER A 63 16.67 -6.77 -2.34
CA SER A 63 15.39 -6.58 -3.05
C SER A 63 15.40 -5.32 -3.91
N ALA A 64 15.96 -4.22 -3.39
CA ALA A 64 16.15 -2.96 -4.12
C ALA A 64 17.03 -3.14 -5.35
N ALA A 65 18.17 -3.84 -5.19
CA ALA A 65 19.12 -4.05 -6.28
C ALA A 65 18.49 -4.86 -7.41
N VAL A 66 17.76 -5.93 -7.09
CA VAL A 66 17.03 -6.73 -8.09
C VAL A 66 15.99 -5.86 -8.81
N ALA A 67 15.20 -5.08 -8.05
CA ALA A 67 14.20 -4.16 -8.58
C ALA A 67 14.76 -3.18 -9.60
N VAL A 68 15.88 -2.54 -9.27
CA VAL A 68 16.54 -1.58 -10.15
C VAL A 68 17.12 -2.26 -11.39
N ILE A 69 17.80 -3.40 -11.24
CA ILE A 69 18.47 -4.09 -12.35
C ILE A 69 17.46 -4.53 -13.42
N TYR A 70 16.35 -5.17 -13.06
CA TYR A 70 15.38 -5.63 -14.06
C TYR A 70 14.61 -4.48 -14.71
N THR A 71 14.44 -3.36 -13.99
CA THR A 71 13.78 -2.15 -14.51
C THR A 71 14.67 -1.42 -15.51
N LEU A 72 15.97 -1.31 -15.22
CA LEU A 72 16.93 -0.65 -16.12
C LEU A 72 17.11 -1.41 -17.44
N ILE A 73 17.14 -2.75 -17.41
CA ILE A 73 17.37 -3.57 -18.61
C ILE A 73 16.17 -3.54 -19.55
N GLY A 74 14.95 -3.52 -19.02
CA GLY A 74 13.74 -3.68 -19.84
C GLY A 74 12.82 -2.46 -19.96
N GLN A 75 13.19 -1.34 -19.34
CA GLN A 75 12.45 -0.06 -19.39
C GLN A 75 10.96 -0.27 -19.05
N MET A 76 10.02 0.38 -19.75
CA MET A 76 8.59 0.24 -19.46
C MET A 76 8.00 -1.15 -19.80
N ILE A 77 8.61 -1.88 -20.73
CA ILE A 77 8.05 -3.15 -21.20
C ILE A 77 8.27 -4.26 -20.16
N SER A 78 9.46 -4.32 -19.54
CA SER A 78 9.73 -5.29 -18.47
C SER A 78 8.81 -5.09 -17.26
N VAL A 79 8.59 -3.82 -16.87
CA VAL A 79 7.70 -3.49 -15.75
C VAL A 79 6.27 -3.95 -16.02
N ALA A 80 5.76 -3.74 -17.25
CA ALA A 80 4.42 -4.19 -17.61
C ALA A 80 4.26 -5.72 -17.55
N TYR A 81 5.29 -6.47 -17.95
CA TYR A 81 5.26 -7.93 -17.86
C TYR A 81 5.34 -8.44 -16.42
N THR A 82 6.17 -7.81 -15.58
CA THR A 82 6.26 -8.19 -14.16
C THR A 82 4.98 -7.85 -13.40
N ASP A 83 4.30 -6.75 -13.73
CA ASP A 83 3.01 -6.36 -13.11
C ASP A 83 1.90 -7.39 -13.37
N ILE A 84 1.81 -7.91 -14.60
CA ILE A 84 0.85 -8.99 -14.94
C ILE A 84 1.10 -10.23 -14.07
N ILE A 85 2.37 -10.62 -13.92
CA ILE A 85 2.74 -11.79 -13.13
C ILE A 85 2.43 -11.55 -11.65
N GLU A 86 2.81 -10.40 -11.11
CA GLU A 86 2.56 -10.01 -9.72
C GLU A 86 1.07 -10.00 -9.39
N LEU A 87 0.23 -9.43 -10.26
CA LEU A 87 -1.22 -9.40 -10.07
C LEU A 87 -1.81 -10.81 -10.02
N ILE A 88 -1.36 -11.72 -10.89
CA ILE A 88 -1.79 -13.13 -10.88
C ILE A 88 -1.40 -13.80 -9.55
N PHE A 89 -0.14 -13.68 -9.13
CA PHE A 89 0.33 -14.29 -7.88
C PHE A 89 -0.40 -13.72 -6.66
N LEU A 90 -0.60 -12.41 -6.59
CA LEU A 90 -1.36 -11.76 -5.52
C LEU A 90 -2.82 -12.22 -5.50
N THR A 91 -3.47 -12.31 -6.66
CA THR A 91 -4.86 -12.73 -6.76
C THR A 91 -5.05 -14.17 -6.32
N VAL A 92 -4.18 -15.09 -6.79
CA VAL A 92 -4.24 -16.50 -6.40
C VAL A 92 -3.88 -16.67 -4.93
N GLY A 93 -2.82 -16.00 -4.45
CA GLY A 93 -2.43 -16.03 -3.04
C GLY A 93 -3.56 -15.57 -2.12
N LEU A 94 -4.21 -14.46 -2.47
CA LEU A 94 -5.37 -13.96 -1.73
C LEU A 94 -6.53 -14.96 -1.79
N ALA A 95 -6.86 -15.50 -2.96
CA ALA A 95 -7.94 -16.47 -3.12
C ALA A 95 -7.75 -17.75 -2.30
N VAL A 96 -6.50 -18.18 -2.06
CA VAL A 96 -6.20 -19.34 -1.20
C VAL A 96 -6.25 -18.97 0.29
N VAL A 97 -5.79 -17.78 0.67
CA VAL A 97 -5.80 -17.32 2.07
C VAL A 97 -7.22 -17.00 2.53
N THR A 98 -8.08 -16.43 1.68
CA THR A 98 -9.46 -16.07 2.02
C THR A 98 -10.27 -17.20 2.64
N PRO A 99 -10.40 -18.40 2.05
CA PRO A 99 -11.14 -19.49 2.68
C PRO A 99 -10.49 -19.96 3.98
N TYR A 100 -9.14 -20.01 4.06
CA TYR A 100 -8.43 -20.42 5.26
C TYR A 100 -8.73 -19.51 6.46
N VAL A 101 -8.75 -18.20 6.22
CA VAL A 101 -9.15 -17.19 7.21
C VAL A 101 -10.61 -17.36 7.62
N LEU A 102 -11.52 -17.61 6.68
CA LEU A 102 -12.95 -17.79 6.96
C LEU A 102 -13.29 -19.10 7.67
N THR A 103 -12.47 -20.15 7.51
CA THR A 103 -12.66 -21.44 8.19
C THR A 103 -12.02 -21.49 9.57
N ASN A 104 -11.23 -20.49 9.95
CA ASN A 104 -10.55 -20.48 11.24
C ASN A 104 -11.54 -20.19 12.37
N GLU A 105 -11.56 -21.03 13.40
CA GLU A 105 -12.52 -20.93 14.50
C GLU A 105 -12.48 -19.58 15.22
N ASP A 106 -11.31 -18.96 15.33
CA ASP A 106 -11.16 -17.66 16.01
C ASP A 106 -11.80 -16.52 15.22
N VAL A 107 -11.79 -16.62 13.89
CA VAL A 107 -12.46 -15.67 12.98
C VAL A 107 -13.96 -15.93 12.97
N GLN A 108 -14.38 -17.19 12.95
CA GLN A 108 -15.80 -17.56 13.01
C GLN A 108 -16.46 -17.22 14.34
N LYS A 109 -15.75 -17.36 15.47
CA LYS A 109 -16.23 -16.92 16.79
C LYS A 109 -16.49 -15.41 16.80
N GLY A 110 -15.56 -14.61 16.26
CA GLY A 110 -15.76 -13.16 16.09
C GLY A 110 -16.99 -12.78 15.24
N ILE A 111 -17.29 -13.54 14.19
CA ILE A 111 -18.47 -13.32 13.33
C ILE A 111 -19.77 -13.84 13.97
N SER A 112 -19.73 -14.99 14.65
CA SER A 112 -20.89 -15.64 15.27
C SER A 112 -21.37 -14.90 16.53
N ASP A 113 -20.44 -14.34 17.30
CA ASP A 113 -20.72 -13.44 18.41
C ASP A 113 -21.36 -12.12 17.92
N SER A 114 -21.02 -11.68 16.70
CA SER A 114 -21.64 -10.50 16.06
C SER A 114 -23.10 -10.73 15.65
N VAL A 115 -23.47 -11.96 15.28
CA VAL A 115 -24.80 -12.30 14.73
C VAL A 115 -25.80 -12.67 15.84
N SER A 116 -25.34 -13.31 16.92
CA SER A 116 -26.21 -13.71 18.03
C SER A 116 -26.62 -12.56 18.95
N GLN A 117 -25.89 -11.43 18.91
CA GLN A 117 -26.13 -10.24 19.73
C GLN A 117 -26.86 -9.12 18.96
N SER A 118 -27.50 -9.44 17.82
CA SER A 118 -28.32 -8.51 17.03
C SER A 118 -29.81 -8.48 17.47
N GLY A 119 -30.13 -9.07 18.63
CA GLY A 119 -31.50 -9.20 19.14
C GLY A 119 -31.96 -8.14 20.14
N ASN A 120 -31.07 -7.36 20.75
CA ASN A 120 -31.46 -6.22 21.60
C ASN A 120 -30.27 -5.31 21.89
N THR A 121 -30.39 -4.05 21.45
CA THR A 121 -29.69 -2.83 21.90
C THR A 121 -28.21 -2.90 22.30
N THR A 122 -27.38 -2.21 21.50
CA THR A 122 -26.08 -1.61 21.86
C THR A 122 -24.95 -2.55 22.28
N ASP A 123 -24.65 -3.59 21.52
CA ASP A 123 -23.43 -4.37 21.74
C ASP A 123 -22.68 -4.70 20.43
N TYR A 124 -21.38 -4.90 20.63
CA TYR A 124 -20.26 -4.55 19.76
C TYR A 124 -19.99 -5.55 18.63
N ILE A 125 -19.53 -5.06 17.47
CA ILE A 125 -18.96 -5.90 16.41
C ILE A 125 -17.48 -6.15 16.79
N PRO A 126 -17.07 -7.38 17.20
CA PRO A 126 -15.73 -7.67 17.71
C PRO A 126 -14.61 -7.32 16.70
N TRP A 127 -14.90 -7.42 15.40
CA TRP A 127 -13.96 -7.08 14.33
C TRP A 127 -13.60 -5.60 14.27
N LEU A 128 -14.50 -4.71 14.67
CA LEU A 128 -14.27 -3.27 14.60
C LEU A 128 -13.40 -2.77 15.78
N GLY A 129 -13.22 -3.62 16.80
CA GLY A 129 -12.63 -3.23 18.08
C GLY A 129 -13.41 -2.10 18.76
N THR A 130 -13.07 -1.81 20.01
CA THR A 130 -13.50 -0.56 20.66
C THR A 130 -12.39 0.46 20.47
N ILE A 131 -12.65 1.53 19.72
CA ILE A 131 -11.75 2.68 19.74
C ILE A 131 -12.00 3.40 21.06
N GLU A 132 -11.13 3.18 22.03
CA GLU A 132 -11.20 3.94 23.29
C GLU A 132 -11.03 5.43 22.97
N THR A 133 -11.99 6.25 23.37
CA THR A 133 -12.09 7.68 23.00
C THR A 133 -10.85 8.49 23.40
N TYR A 134 -10.09 8.05 24.41
CA TYR A 134 -8.82 8.68 24.80
C TYR A 134 -7.69 8.45 23.79
N LYS A 135 -7.71 7.35 23.04
CA LYS A 135 -6.72 7.06 21.99
C LYS A 135 -6.98 7.85 20.73
N CYS A 136 -8.25 8.15 20.40
CA CYS A 136 -8.60 8.98 19.24
C CYS A 136 -7.86 10.31 19.25
N ALA A 137 -7.84 11.02 20.40
CA ALA A 137 -7.17 12.30 20.53
C ALA A 137 -5.66 12.20 20.29
N PHE A 138 -5.04 11.13 20.80
CA PHE A 138 -3.61 10.87 20.59
C PHE A 138 -3.30 10.55 19.11
N TRP A 139 -4.12 9.73 18.45
CA TRP A 139 -3.94 9.41 17.03
C TRP A 139 -4.17 10.64 16.14
N THR A 140 -5.12 11.52 16.49
CA THR A 140 -5.34 12.77 15.75
C THR A 140 -4.19 13.75 15.93
N ASP A 141 -3.64 13.86 17.14
CA ASP A 141 -2.49 14.72 17.42
C ASP A 141 -1.23 14.22 16.68
N LEU A 142 -1.00 12.91 16.70
CA LEU A 142 0.09 12.27 15.93
C LEU A 142 -0.08 12.46 14.41
N ALA A 143 -1.31 12.36 13.89
CA ALA A 143 -1.59 12.58 12.48
C ALA A 143 -1.36 14.04 12.06
N ILE A 144 -1.75 15.00 12.91
CA ILE A 144 -1.48 16.43 12.68
C ILE A 144 0.02 16.70 12.72
N ALA A 145 0.75 16.11 13.68
CA ALA A 145 2.20 16.26 13.79
C ALA A 145 2.92 15.74 12.54
N MET A 146 2.51 14.60 11.98
CA MET A 146 3.12 14.05 10.75
C MET A 146 2.81 14.84 9.48
N VAL A 147 1.70 15.57 9.42
CA VAL A 147 1.34 16.44 8.27
C VAL A 147 2.03 17.81 8.36
N SER A 148 2.50 18.20 9.53
CA SER A 148 3.16 19.49 9.78
C SER A 148 4.68 19.52 9.55
N VAL A 149 5.25 18.43 8.99
CA VAL A 149 6.67 18.32 8.59
C VAL A 149 6.76 18.20 7.08
#